data_AF-A0A4R9WVC2-F1
#
_entry.id   AF-A0A4R9WVC2-F1
#
_cell.length_a   1.000
_cell.length_b   1.000
_cell.length_c   1.000
_cell.angle_alpha   90.00
_cell.angle_beta   90.00
_cell.angle_gamma   90.00
#
_symmetry.space_group_name_H-M   'P 1'
#
loop_
_entity.id
_entity.type
_entity.pdbx_description
1 polymer ?
#
loop_
_entity_poly.entity_id
_entity_poly.type
_entity_poly.pdbx_seq_one_letter_code
_entity_poly.pdbx_strand_id
1 'polypeptide(L)'
;KPFRSIESAATATHNWRRRQILRAGASTLVLGLVAPRLAHASSVLGVRVWPARDYTRVTIESDQPLQNAQQLLQGPDRLVVDLSGLDLDQALKDLVSKITPNDPQIQSVRVGQ
;
A
#
# COMPACT_ATOMS: atom_id res chain seq x y z
N LYS A 1 -72.13 13.64 34.35
CA LYS A 1 -71.10 13.00 35.23
C LYS A 1 -70.71 11.66 34.58
N PRO A 2 -69.42 11.28 34.53
CA PRO A 2 -68.49 11.70 33.48
C PRO A 2 -67.99 10.55 32.56
N PHE A 3 -67.48 10.99 31.41
CA PHE A 3 -66.50 10.39 30.48
C PHE A 3 -65.71 9.15 30.97
N ARG A 4 -65.64 8.13 30.11
CA ARG A 4 -64.49 7.21 30.03
C ARG A 4 -64.11 6.98 28.57
N SER A 5 -63.26 7.86 28.05
CA SER A 5 -62.49 7.57 26.84
C SER A 5 -61.42 6.56 27.21
N ILE A 6 -61.53 5.35 26.69
CA ILE A 6 -60.54 4.29 26.87
C ILE A 6 -59.35 4.63 25.97
N GLU A 7 -58.19 4.81 26.57
CA GLU A 7 -56.91 5.04 25.90
C GLU A 7 -56.67 3.94 24.85
N SER A 8 -56.62 4.31 23.58
CA SER A 8 -56.06 3.46 22.52
C SER A 8 -54.54 3.67 22.49
N ALA A 9 -53.85 3.06 23.45
CA ALA A 9 -52.40 3.09 23.56
C ALA A 9 -51.80 1.72 23.25
N ALA A 10 -51.95 1.21 22.01
CA ALA A 10 -51.31 -0.05 21.64
C ALA A 10 -51.21 -0.26 20.12
N THR A 11 -50.38 0.50 19.40
CA THR A 11 -49.89 0.00 18.08
C THR A 11 -48.62 0.68 17.55
N ALA A 12 -48.00 1.62 18.27
CA ALA A 12 -46.81 2.33 17.78
C ALA A 12 -45.49 1.52 17.84
N THR A 13 -45.47 0.38 18.54
CA THR A 13 -44.22 -0.35 18.85
C THR A 13 -43.75 -1.28 17.73
N HIS A 14 -44.65 -1.77 16.86
CA HIS A 14 -44.28 -2.78 15.86
C HIS A 14 -43.61 -2.19 14.62
N ASN A 15 -44.11 -1.06 14.12
CA ASN A 15 -43.59 -0.41 12.91
C ASN A 15 -42.21 0.21 13.14
N TRP A 16 -41.95 0.68 14.36
CA TRP A 16 -40.66 1.27 14.74
C TRP A 16 -39.55 0.21 14.77
N ARG A 17 -39.81 -0.96 15.39
CA ARG A 17 -38.87 -2.09 15.42
C ARG A 17 -38.57 -2.65 14.03
N ARG A 18 -39.58 -2.78 13.15
CA ARG A 18 -39.36 -3.24 11.76
C ARG A 18 -38.44 -2.29 10.97
N ARG A 19 -38.66 -0.97 11.10
CA ARG A 19 -37.81 0.04 10.44
C ARG A 19 -36.37 0.02 10.96
N GLN A 20 -36.17 -0.23 12.25
CA GLN A 20 -34.83 -0.36 12.83
C GLN A 20 -34.11 -1.62 12.34
N ILE A 21 -34.81 -2.76 12.25
CA ILE A 21 -34.23 -4.01 11.74
C ILE A 21 -33.87 -3.87 10.26
N LEU A 22 -34.73 -3.27 9.44
CA LEU A 22 -34.45 -3.02 8.03
C LEU A 22 -33.27 -2.05 7.83
N ARG A 23 -33.17 -1.01 8.66
CA ARG A 23 -32.03 -0.09 8.63
C ARG A 23 -30.73 -0.76 9.05
N ALA A 24 -30.76 -1.54 10.13
CA ALA A 24 -29.60 -2.29 10.61
C ALA A 24 -29.14 -3.36 9.61
N GLY A 25 -30.08 -4.07 8.98
CA GLY A 25 -29.82 -5.04 7.92
C GLY A 25 -29.28 -4.38 6.65
N ALA A 26 -29.86 -3.26 6.22
CA ALA A 26 -29.36 -2.51 5.07
C ALA A 26 -27.96 -1.94 5.32
N SER A 27 -27.68 -1.41 6.53
CA SER A 27 -26.36 -0.87 6.86
C SER A 27 -25.30 -1.97 6.92
N THR A 28 -25.60 -3.14 7.47
CA THR A 28 -24.66 -4.27 7.48
C THR A 28 -24.39 -4.82 6.07
N LEU A 29 -25.41 -4.85 5.20
CA LEU A 29 -25.22 -5.25 3.81
C LEU A 29 -24.32 -4.26 3.04
N VAL A 30 -24.50 -2.96 3.24
CA VAL A 30 -23.67 -1.93 2.60
C VAL A 30 -22.22 -2.00 3.08
N LEU A 31 -21.97 -2.19 4.39
CA LEU A 31 -20.61 -2.39 4.91
C LEU A 31 -19.97 -3.70 4.40
N GLY A 32 -20.76 -4.77 4.23
CA GLY A 32 -20.25 -6.04 3.69
C GLY A 32 -19.90 -6.01 2.20
N LEU A 33 -20.54 -5.13 1.42
CA LEU A 33 -20.25 -4.95 -0.01
C LEU A 33 -19.05 -4.01 -0.26
N VAL A 34 -18.69 -3.18 0.71
CA VAL A 34 -17.50 -2.32 0.67
C VAL A 34 -16.36 -3.04 1.39
N ALA A 35 -15.87 -4.13 0.79
CA ALA A 35 -14.60 -4.69 1.21
C ALA A 35 -13.50 -3.69 0.84
N PRO A 36 -12.70 -3.19 1.80
CA PRO A 36 -11.57 -2.33 1.46
C PRO A 36 -10.64 -3.12 0.54
N ARG A 37 -10.37 -2.59 -0.67
CA ARG A 37 -9.25 -3.08 -1.46
C ARG A 37 -7.99 -2.66 -0.72
N LEU A 38 -7.34 -3.62 -0.07
CA LEU A 38 -6.02 -3.40 0.48
C LEU A 38 -5.08 -3.11 -0.70
N ALA A 39 -4.56 -1.89 -0.78
CA ALA A 39 -3.45 -1.61 -1.66
C ALA A 39 -2.22 -2.32 -1.09
N HIS A 40 -1.70 -3.31 -1.81
CA HIS A 40 -0.44 -3.97 -1.46
C HIS A 40 0.66 -3.33 -2.30
N ALA A 41 1.61 -2.67 -1.64
CA ALA A 41 2.84 -2.26 -2.29
C ALA A 41 3.62 -3.50 -2.73
N SER A 42 4.33 -3.38 -3.85
CA SER A 42 5.25 -4.43 -4.29
C SER A 42 6.41 -4.55 -3.30
N SER A 43 6.83 -5.79 -3.04
CA SER A 43 7.94 -6.11 -2.16
C SER A 43 9.14 -6.58 -2.97
N VAL A 44 10.35 -6.25 -2.49
CA VAL A 44 11.59 -6.70 -3.12
C VAL A 44 11.93 -8.10 -2.66
N LEU A 45 11.99 -9.02 -3.62
CA LEU A 45 12.38 -10.41 -3.40
C LEU A 45 13.89 -10.56 -3.23
N GLY A 46 14.66 -9.72 -3.92
CA GLY A 46 16.11 -9.81 -3.88
C GLY A 46 16.82 -8.72 -4.66
N VAL A 47 18.07 -8.49 -4.27
CA VAL A 47 18.96 -7.54 -4.94
C VAL A 47 20.32 -8.19 -5.20
N ARG A 48 20.80 -8.08 -6.44
CA ARG A 48 22.08 -8.63 -6.90
C ARG A 48 22.92 -7.54 -7.55
N VAL A 49 24.23 -7.60 -7.33
CA VAL A 49 25.21 -6.69 -7.92
C VAL A 49 26.30 -7.51 -8.59
N TRP A 50 26.64 -7.16 -9.83
CA TRP A 50 27.68 -7.78 -10.62
C TRP A 50 28.65 -6.70 -11.10
N PRO A 51 29.73 -6.45 -10.33
CA PRO A 51 30.74 -5.48 -10.71
C PRO A 51 31.59 -6.05 -11.86
N ALA A 52 31.81 -5.27 -12.91
CA ALA A 52 32.75 -5.57 -13.97
C ALA A 52 33.49 -4.30 -14.40
N ARG A 53 34.59 -4.46 -15.12
CA ARG A 53 35.43 -3.33 -15.54
C ARG A 53 34.68 -2.37 -16.46
N ASP A 54 33.89 -2.89 -17.38
CA ASP A 54 33.24 -2.10 -18.44
C ASP A 54 31.79 -1.72 -18.10
N TYR A 55 31.19 -2.38 -17.11
CA TYR A 55 29.85 -2.06 -16.60
C TYR A 55 29.62 -2.70 -15.23
N THR A 56 28.76 -2.11 -14.41
CA THR A 56 28.22 -2.77 -13.22
C THR A 56 26.74 -3.01 -13.42
N ARG A 57 26.28 -4.26 -13.21
CA ARG A 57 24.87 -4.62 -13.29
C ARG A 57 24.26 -4.71 -11.90
N VAL A 58 23.20 -3.96 -11.67
CA VAL A 58 22.35 -4.07 -10.49
C VAL A 58 21.00 -4.64 -10.91
N THR A 59 20.55 -5.69 -10.23
CA THR A 59 19.26 -6.34 -10.49
C THR A 59 18.41 -6.30 -9.25
N ILE A 60 17.19 -5.77 -9.39
CA ILE A 60 16.17 -5.69 -8.35
C ILE A 60 15.02 -6.61 -8.78
N GLU A 61 14.79 -7.65 -8.00
CA GLU A 61 13.73 -8.64 -8.22
C GLU A 61 12.54 -8.28 -7.33
N SER A 62 11.33 -8.31 -7.89
CA SER A 62 10.08 -7.90 -7.24
C SER A 62 9.00 -8.93 -7.47
N ASP A 63 8.02 -8.95 -6.56
CA ASP A 63 6.84 -9.81 -6.66
C ASP A 63 5.80 -9.33 -7.68
N GLN A 64 5.88 -8.06 -8.09
CA GLN A 64 5.02 -7.43 -9.08
C GLN A 64 5.84 -6.60 -10.08
N PRO A 65 5.31 -6.29 -11.27
CA PRO A 65 6.02 -5.46 -12.24
C PRO A 65 6.41 -4.08 -11.70
N LEU A 66 7.69 -3.72 -11.78
CA LEU A 66 8.20 -2.42 -11.31
C LEU A 66 8.02 -1.33 -12.36
N GLN A 67 7.35 -0.26 -11.95
CA GLN A 67 7.36 1.00 -12.68
C GLN A 67 8.58 1.81 -12.21
N ASN A 68 9.42 2.23 -13.16
CA ASN A 68 10.64 2.98 -12.86
C ASN A 68 10.83 4.20 -13.78
N ALA A 69 11.45 5.24 -13.24
CA ALA A 69 11.96 6.38 -13.98
C ALA A 69 13.46 6.54 -13.70
N GLN A 70 14.21 7.05 -14.67
CA GLN A 70 15.67 7.14 -14.59
C GLN A 70 16.13 8.54 -14.96
N GLN A 71 17.04 9.10 -14.17
CA GLN A 71 17.60 10.42 -14.40
C GLN A 71 19.09 10.44 -14.09
N LEU A 72 19.86 11.08 -14.97
CA LEU A 72 21.26 11.41 -14.71
C LEU A 72 21.35 12.83 -14.14
N LEU A 73 22.02 12.96 -12.99
CA LEU A 73 22.34 14.22 -12.35
C LEU A 73 23.83 14.49 -12.49
N GLN A 74 24.19 15.76 -12.68
CA GLN A 74 25.57 16.21 -12.76
C GLN A 74 26.01 16.85 -11.43
N GLY A 75 27.33 16.86 -11.20
CA GLY A 75 27.95 17.52 -10.05
C GLY A 75 27.62 16.93 -8.67
N PRO A 76 28.08 15.72 -8.31
CA PRO A 76 28.78 14.71 -9.12
C PRO A 76 27.82 13.88 -9.99
N ASP A 77 28.37 13.16 -10.98
CA ASP A 77 27.62 12.28 -11.86
C ASP A 77 26.92 11.17 -11.07
N ARG A 78 25.59 11.14 -11.14
CA ARG A 78 24.74 10.20 -10.40
C ARG A 78 23.61 9.71 -11.28
N LEU A 79 23.36 8.40 -11.25
CA LEU A 79 22.14 7.81 -11.78
C LEU A 79 21.12 7.68 -10.65
N VAL A 80 19.96 8.28 -10.82
CA VAL A 80 18.80 8.13 -9.92
C VAL A 80 17.79 7.24 -10.63
N VAL A 81 17.31 6.24 -9.91
CA VAL A 81 16.25 5.33 -10.38
C VAL A 81 15.11 5.41 -9.38
N ASP A 82 14.02 6.06 -9.79
CA ASP A 82 12.81 6.16 -8.98
C ASP A 82 11.94 4.93 -9.21
N LEU A 83 11.53 4.25 -8.14
CA LEU A 83 10.67 3.07 -8.18
C LEU A 83 9.31 3.43 -7.60
N SER A 84 8.24 3.20 -8.39
CA SER A 84 6.86 3.51 -7.98
C SER A 84 6.12 2.26 -7.53
N GLY A 85 5.28 2.41 -6.50
CA GLY A 85 4.46 1.32 -5.98
C GLY A 85 5.24 0.26 -5.19
N LEU A 86 6.44 0.62 -4.71
CA LEU A 86 7.30 -0.23 -3.91
C LEU A 86 7.53 0.42 -2.54
N ASP A 87 7.46 -0.37 -1.48
CA ASP A 87 7.83 0.08 -0.13
C ASP A 87 9.31 -0.17 0.17
N LEU A 88 9.92 0.74 0.93
CA LEU A 88 11.32 0.61 1.32
C LEU A 88 11.50 -0.47 2.39
N ASP A 89 11.85 -1.67 1.94
CA ASP A 89 12.12 -2.83 2.79
C ASP A 89 13.63 -3.03 3.12
N GLN A 90 13.92 -4.05 3.93
CA GLN A 90 15.29 -4.36 4.34
C GLN A 90 16.15 -4.83 3.16
N ALA A 91 15.57 -5.53 2.17
CA ALA A 91 16.32 -6.06 1.04
C ALA A 91 16.91 -4.94 0.17
N LEU A 92 16.18 -3.83 0.01
CA LEU A 92 16.69 -2.62 -0.62
C LEU A 92 17.72 -1.89 0.21
N LYS A 93 17.54 -1.78 1.53
CA LYS A 93 18.55 -1.17 2.41
C LYS A 93 19.86 -1.94 2.37
N ASP A 94 19.78 -3.27 2.26
CA ASP A 94 20.93 -4.15 2.13
C ASP A 94 21.64 -4.03 0.76
N LEU A 95 21.04 -3.38 -0.25
CA LEU A 95 21.77 -3.05 -1.48
C LEU A 95 22.99 -2.19 -1.16
N VAL A 96 22.85 -1.24 -0.23
CA VAL A 96 23.94 -0.33 0.16
C VAL A 96 25.13 -1.11 0.71
N SER A 97 24.89 -2.19 1.44
CA SER A 97 25.96 -3.01 2.02
C SER A 97 26.58 -4.00 1.02
N LYS A 98 25.89 -4.33 -0.08
CA LYS A 98 26.36 -5.25 -1.13
C LYS A 98 27.32 -4.60 -2.13
N ILE A 99 27.45 -3.28 -2.12
CA ILE A 99 28.40 -2.60 -3.00
C ILE A 99 29.79 -2.77 -2.45
N THR A 100 30.59 -3.52 -3.19
CA THR A 100 31.98 -3.77 -2.85
C THR A 100 32.79 -2.47 -2.92
N PRO A 101 33.70 -2.21 -1.97
CA PRO A 101 34.57 -1.03 -1.99
C PRO A 101 35.42 -0.86 -3.26
N ASN A 102 35.55 -1.91 -4.08
CA ASN A 102 36.41 -1.96 -5.26
C ASN A 102 35.61 -2.00 -6.58
N ASP A 103 34.33 -1.62 -6.58
CA ASP A 103 33.56 -1.50 -7.82
C ASP A 103 34.13 -0.34 -8.67
N PRO A 104 34.58 -0.57 -9.91
CA PRO A 104 35.20 0.47 -10.73
C PRO A 104 34.21 1.50 -11.27
N GLN A 105 32.90 1.21 -11.28
CA GLN A 105 31.86 2.05 -11.87
C GLN A 105 30.98 2.73 -10.83
N ILE A 106 30.81 2.14 -9.64
CA ILE A 106 29.92 2.66 -8.59
C ILE A 106 30.69 3.01 -7.33
N GLN A 107 30.81 4.30 -7.03
CA GLN A 107 31.47 4.77 -5.80
C GLN A 107 30.63 4.55 -4.55
N SER A 108 29.31 4.79 -4.64
CA SER A 108 28.37 4.59 -3.52
C SER A 108 26.93 4.50 -4.03
N VAL A 109 26.06 3.85 -3.25
CA VAL A 109 24.61 3.86 -3.47
C VAL A 109 23.90 4.27 -2.20
N ARG A 110 22.77 4.94 -2.39
CA ARG A 110 21.87 5.37 -1.34
C ARG A 110 20.46 4.98 -1.74
N VAL A 111 19.63 4.65 -0.76
CA VAL A 111 18.22 4.33 -0.95
C VAL A 111 17.41 5.14 0.06
N GLY A 112 16.25 5.62 -0.36
CA GLY A 112 15.32 6.40 0.47
C GLY A 112 13.91 6.33 -0.10
N GLN A 113 12.93 6.79 0.69
CA GLN A 113 11.51 6.91 0.33
C GLN A 113 10.99 8.25 0.84
#